data_AF-A0AA88IBE6-F1
#
_entry.id   AF-A0AA88IBE6-F1
#
_cell.length_a   1.000
_cell.length_b   1.000
_cell.length_c   1.000
_cell.angle_alpha   90.00
_cell.angle_beta   90.00
_cell.angle_gamma   90.00
#
_symmetry.space_group_name_H-M   'P 1'
#
loop_
_entity.id
_entity.type
_entity.pdbx_description
1 polymer ?
#
loop_
_entity_poly.entity_id
_entity_poly.type
_entity_poly.pdbx_seq_one_letter_code
_entity_poly.pdbx_strand_id
1 'polypeptide(L)'
;MLMEFLPRRHHGRYPGPAAAVDQVSISRVTDLQSDHYAIKTTISNMSHQTKPGKRKFINKKGNWPMFKQILQEGNYNSLEDFSRIDDKVKILNKIMMDAAHKAIPKTSTNIWTPTGNKRIKNWWNELCSTAVEAKTVAKKAFQRHPSMSTAIEYKRSSAKVKKKHVYRPKERHGKNL
;
A
#
# COMPACT_ATOMS: atom_id res chain seq x y z
N MET A 1 11.35 -31.22 -29.77
CA MET A 1 10.48 -31.97 -28.84
C MET A 1 9.90 -30.96 -27.86
N LEU A 2 8.70 -30.43 -28.17
CA LEU A 2 8.01 -29.44 -27.34
C LEU A 2 7.19 -30.19 -26.30
N MET A 3 7.48 -29.99 -25.00
CA MET A 3 6.60 -30.42 -23.93
C MET A 3 5.72 -29.23 -23.51
N GLU A 4 4.46 -29.26 -23.94
CA GLU A 4 3.41 -28.42 -23.40
C GLU A 4 2.98 -28.98 -22.03
N PHE A 5 3.20 -28.19 -20.98
CA PHE A 5 2.61 -28.46 -19.66
C PHE A 5 1.21 -27.85 -19.60
N LEU A 6 0.18 -28.68 -19.70
CA LEU A 6 -1.20 -28.29 -19.41
C LEU A 6 -1.44 -28.28 -17.88
N PRO A 7 -1.96 -27.18 -17.29
CA PRO A 7 -2.33 -27.17 -15.89
C PRO A 7 -3.68 -27.89 -15.65
N ARG A 8 -3.72 -28.70 -14.59
CA ARG A 8 -4.90 -29.44 -14.10
C ARG A 8 -6.05 -28.49 -13.75
N ARG A 9 -7.26 -28.81 -14.23
CA ARG A 9 -8.51 -28.12 -13.88
C ARG A 9 -8.95 -28.51 -12.47
N HIS A 10 -9.01 -27.54 -11.55
CA HIS A 10 -9.87 -27.63 -10.36
C HIS A 10 -11.23 -27.01 -10.70
N HIS A 11 -12.28 -27.84 -10.64
CA HIS A 11 -13.66 -27.38 -10.72
C HIS A 11 -14.09 -26.75 -9.39
N GLY A 12 -14.79 -25.61 -9.48
CA GLY A 12 -15.65 -25.10 -8.40
C GLY A 12 -15.14 -23.86 -7.68
N ARG A 13 -15.38 -22.68 -8.27
CA ARG A 13 -15.75 -21.42 -7.57
C ARG A 13 -16.19 -20.40 -8.62
N TYR A 14 -17.37 -19.83 -8.44
CA TYR A 14 -17.90 -18.71 -9.22
C TYR A 14 -16.87 -17.58 -9.34
N PRO A 15 -16.65 -16.99 -10.53
CA PRO A 15 -15.77 -15.84 -10.66
C PRO A 15 -16.52 -14.61 -10.13
N GLY A 16 -16.11 -14.12 -8.96
CA GLY A 16 -16.32 -12.71 -8.62
C GLY A 16 -15.64 -11.81 -9.67
N PRO A 17 -15.92 -10.49 -9.67
CA PRO A 17 -15.38 -9.58 -10.68
C PRO A 17 -13.88 -9.78 -10.76
N ALA A 18 -13.41 -10.17 -11.95
CA ALA A 18 -12.04 -10.56 -12.22
C ALA A 18 -11.10 -9.53 -11.58
N ALA A 19 -10.48 -9.92 -10.45
CA ALA A 19 -9.33 -9.19 -9.98
C ALA A 19 -8.33 -9.32 -11.11
N ALA A 20 -8.02 -8.21 -11.78
CA ALA A 20 -6.96 -8.15 -12.77
C ALA A 20 -5.71 -8.70 -12.08
N VAL A 21 -5.39 -9.96 -12.34
CA VAL A 21 -4.19 -10.60 -11.84
C VAL A 21 -3.05 -10.00 -12.62
N ASP A 22 -2.08 -9.44 -11.90
CA ASP A 22 -0.86 -8.92 -12.51
C ASP A 22 -0.26 -10.03 -13.38
N GLN A 23 -0.10 -9.74 -14.68
CA GLN A 23 0.57 -10.66 -15.57
C GLN A 23 2.06 -10.41 -15.45
N VAL A 24 2.76 -11.35 -14.85
CA VAL A 24 4.21 -11.28 -14.69
C VAL A 24 4.85 -12.16 -15.75
N SER A 25 5.59 -11.56 -16.68
CA SER A 25 6.46 -12.28 -17.60
C SER A 25 7.91 -12.11 -17.18
N ILE A 26 8.65 -13.22 -17.22
CA ILE A 26 10.08 -13.26 -16.88
C ILE A 26 10.82 -13.78 -18.10
N SER A 27 11.75 -13.00 -18.61
CA SER A 27 12.62 -13.40 -19.72
C SER A 27 14.09 -13.25 -19.36
N ARG A 28 14.92 -14.13 -19.91
CA ARG A 28 16.38 -14.01 -19.83
C ARG A 28 16.86 -13.07 -20.92
N VAL A 29 17.77 -12.16 -20.58
CA VAL A 29 18.45 -11.31 -21.55
C VAL A 29 19.71 -12.04 -22.00
N THR A 30 19.74 -12.49 -23.24
CA THR A 30 20.81 -13.31 -23.82
C THR A 30 21.87 -12.49 -24.55
N ASP A 31 21.56 -11.24 -24.89
CA ASP A 31 22.33 -10.46 -25.87
C ASP A 31 23.58 -9.79 -25.27
N LEU A 32 23.89 -10.08 -24.01
CA LEU A 32 24.98 -9.43 -23.26
C LEU A 32 26.32 -10.17 -23.35
N GLN A 33 26.40 -11.30 -24.06
CA GLN A 33 27.61 -12.13 -24.23
C GLN A 33 28.43 -12.30 -22.94
N SER A 34 27.74 -12.38 -21.80
CA SER A 34 28.31 -12.61 -20.49
C SER A 34 27.93 -14.02 -20.05
N ASP A 35 28.81 -14.63 -19.27
CA ASP A 35 28.57 -15.85 -18.50
C ASP A 35 27.43 -15.70 -17.47
N HIS A 36 27.04 -14.45 -17.15
CA HIS A 36 25.91 -14.12 -16.30
C HIS A 36 24.72 -13.60 -17.13
N TYR A 37 23.54 -14.17 -16.89
CA TYR A 37 22.29 -13.76 -17.55
C TYR A 37 21.51 -12.78 -16.69
N ALA A 38 21.18 -11.60 -17.25
CA ALA A 38 20.22 -10.71 -16.62
C ALA A 38 18.80 -11.27 -16.77
N ILE A 39 18.01 -11.17 -15.70
CA ILE A 39 16.59 -11.55 -15.71
C ILE A 39 15.78 -10.26 -15.86
N LYS A 40 14.99 -10.16 -16.93
CA LYS A 40 14.03 -9.09 -17.16
C LYS A 40 12.65 -9.55 -16.71
N THR A 41 12.08 -8.87 -15.73
CA THR A 41 10.71 -9.08 -15.30
C THR A 41 9.84 -7.94 -15.81
N THR A 42 8.77 -8.27 -16.53
CA THR A 42 7.78 -7.30 -16.99
C THR A 42 6.45 -7.61 -16.30
N ILE A 43 5.86 -6.60 -15.68
CA ILE A 43 4.55 -6.71 -15.03
C ILE A 43 3.58 -5.91 -15.88
N SER A 44 2.70 -6.59 -16.61
CA SER A 44 1.59 -5.97 -17.33
C SER A 44 0.34 -5.97 -16.44
N ASN A 45 -0.49 -4.94 -16.62
CA ASN A 45 -1.66 -4.62 -15.79
C ASN A 45 -1.34 -4.21 -14.35
N MET A 46 -0.57 -3.14 -14.19
CA MET A 46 -0.39 -2.43 -12.91
C MET A 46 -1.67 -1.73 -12.40
N SER A 47 -2.85 -2.36 -12.53
CA SER A 47 -4.12 -1.90 -11.96
C SER A 47 -4.17 -2.28 -10.48
N HIS A 48 -3.20 -1.77 -9.71
CA HIS A 48 -3.27 -1.83 -8.26
C HIS A 48 -4.30 -0.79 -7.82
N GLN A 49 -5.58 -1.10 -7.94
CA GLN A 49 -6.57 -0.42 -7.13
C GLN A 49 -6.34 -0.86 -5.69
N THR A 50 -5.59 -0.07 -4.93
CA THR A 50 -5.51 -0.24 -3.49
C THR A 50 -6.93 -0.12 -2.97
N LYS A 51 -7.53 -1.25 -2.55
CA LYS A 51 -8.84 -1.21 -1.92
C LYS A 51 -8.69 -0.33 -0.68
N PRO A 52 -9.44 0.77 -0.55
CA PRO A 52 -9.35 1.61 0.63
C PRO A 52 -9.63 0.72 1.85
N GLY A 53 -8.76 0.78 2.85
CA GLY A 53 -8.92 -0.01 4.06
C GLY A 53 -10.29 0.25 4.69
N LYS A 54 -11.00 -0.80 5.12
CA LYS A 54 -12.32 -0.64 5.75
C LYS A 54 -12.21 0.31 6.95
N ARG A 55 -13.14 1.27 7.07
CA ARG A 55 -13.23 2.16 8.25
C ARG A 55 -13.53 1.30 9.48
N LYS A 56 -12.67 1.37 10.50
CA LYS A 56 -12.85 0.67 11.78
C LYS A 56 -13.29 1.66 12.86
N PHE A 57 -14.08 1.22 13.83
CA PHE A 57 -14.40 2.04 14.99
C PHE A 57 -13.15 2.30 15.84
N ILE A 58 -13.01 3.52 16.35
CA ILE A 58 -11.95 3.89 17.28
C ILE A 58 -12.53 3.85 18.69
N ASN A 59 -12.58 2.66 19.29
CA ASN A 59 -13.21 2.44 20.61
C ASN A 59 -12.68 3.38 21.70
N LYS A 60 -11.38 3.72 21.65
CA LYS A 60 -10.76 4.67 22.59
C LYS A 60 -11.34 6.10 22.53
N LYS A 61 -12.01 6.46 21.44
CA LYS A 61 -12.62 7.77 21.22
C LYS A 61 -14.15 7.72 21.23
N GLY A 62 -14.74 6.58 21.60
CA GLY A 62 -16.18 6.43 21.67
C GLY A 62 -16.78 7.26 22.81
N ASN A 63 -17.89 7.94 22.54
CA ASN A 63 -18.73 8.54 23.57
C ASN A 63 -19.63 7.44 24.17
N TRP A 64 -19.11 6.69 25.14
CA TRP A 64 -19.84 5.58 25.77
C TRP A 64 -21.11 5.99 26.52
N PRO A 65 -21.17 7.15 27.21
CA PRO A 65 -22.42 7.66 27.77
C PRO A 65 -23.50 7.85 26.71
N MET A 66 -23.18 8.50 25.58
CA MET A 66 -24.11 8.68 24.47
C MET A 66 -24.52 7.35 23.84
N PHE A 67 -23.59 6.41 23.67
CA PHE A 67 -23.89 5.06 23.18
C PHE A 67 -24.90 4.36 24.09
N LYS A 68 -24.69 4.41 25.41
CA LYS A 68 -25.59 3.81 26.40
C LYS A 68 -26.97 4.48 26.38
N GLN A 69 -27.01 5.80 26.31
CA GLN A 69 -28.26 6.56 26.23
C GLN A 69 -29.07 6.17 24.99
N ILE A 70 -28.45 6.12 23.80
CA ILE A 70 -29.12 5.73 22.56
C ILE A 70 -29.68 4.30 22.64
N LEU A 71 -28.98 3.38 23.31
CA LEU A 71 -29.51 2.04 23.54
C LEU A 71 -30.68 2.05 24.51
N GLN A 72 -30.62 2.80 25.60
CA GLN A 72 -31.72 2.89 26.57
C GLN A 72 -32.99 3.51 25.99
N GLU A 73 -32.84 4.49 25.09
CA GLU A 73 -33.93 5.15 24.37
C GLU A 73 -34.36 4.37 23.10
N GLY A 74 -33.71 3.26 22.80
CA GLY A 74 -34.00 2.44 21.61
C GLY A 74 -35.39 1.83 21.66
N ASN A 75 -36.10 1.85 20.53
CA ASN A 75 -37.38 1.15 20.40
C ASN A 75 -37.14 -0.36 20.19
N TYR A 76 -37.35 -1.13 21.25
CA TYR A 76 -37.22 -2.59 21.26
C TYR A 76 -38.53 -3.33 20.99
N ASN A 77 -39.66 -2.63 20.83
CA ASN A 77 -40.98 -3.26 20.63
C ASN A 77 -40.99 -4.14 19.38
N SER A 78 -40.23 -3.75 18.36
CA SER A 78 -40.02 -4.56 17.16
C SER A 78 -39.37 -5.93 17.41
N LEU A 79 -38.81 -6.22 18.60
CA LEU A 79 -38.30 -7.56 18.94
C LEU A 79 -39.40 -8.54 19.37
N GLU A 80 -40.56 -8.04 19.78
CA GLU A 80 -41.70 -8.88 20.19
C GLU A 80 -42.43 -9.45 18.97
N ASP A 81 -42.43 -8.70 17.85
CA ASP A 81 -43.12 -9.05 16.60
C ASP A 81 -42.50 -10.23 15.83
N PHE A 82 -41.26 -10.62 16.12
CA PHE A 82 -40.59 -11.72 15.44
C PHE A 82 -40.69 -13.03 16.23
N SER A 83 -41.13 -14.10 15.59
CA SER A 83 -41.16 -15.44 16.19
C SER A 83 -39.80 -16.14 16.18
N ARG A 84 -38.94 -15.81 15.21
CA ARG A 84 -37.63 -16.45 15.03
C ARG A 84 -36.51 -15.68 15.74
N ILE A 85 -35.67 -16.40 16.47
CA ILE A 85 -34.51 -15.86 17.18
C ILE A 85 -33.54 -15.16 16.22
N ASP A 86 -33.29 -15.73 15.04
CA ASP A 86 -32.37 -15.16 14.05
C ASP A 86 -32.75 -13.73 13.63
N ASP A 87 -34.05 -13.45 13.52
CA ASP A 87 -34.54 -12.15 13.10
C ASP A 87 -34.47 -11.13 14.23
N LYS A 88 -34.70 -11.56 15.48
CA LYS A 88 -34.42 -10.75 16.67
C LYS A 88 -32.95 -10.34 16.77
N VAL A 89 -32.03 -11.28 16.51
CA VAL A 89 -30.59 -11.02 16.54
C VAL A 89 -30.17 -10.02 15.46
N LYS A 90 -30.76 -10.10 14.25
CA LYS A 90 -30.48 -9.11 13.19
C LYS A 90 -30.91 -7.70 13.58
N ILE A 91 -32.08 -7.56 14.19
CA ILE A 91 -32.61 -6.26 14.61
C ILE A 91 -31.77 -5.68 15.74
N LEU A 92 -31.44 -6.50 16.74
CA LEU A 92 -30.57 -6.07 17.84
C LEU A 92 -29.20 -5.61 17.30
N ASN A 93 -28.60 -6.37 16.39
CA ASN A 93 -27.35 -5.98 15.74
C ASN A 93 -27.49 -4.65 14.99
N LYS A 94 -28.61 -4.43 14.29
CA LYS A 94 -28.87 -3.16 13.60
C LYS A 94 -28.93 -1.99 14.59
N ILE A 95 -29.71 -2.11 15.67
CA ILE A 95 -29.83 -1.08 16.71
C ILE A 95 -28.46 -0.77 17.32
N MET A 96 -27.68 -1.80 17.67
CA MET A 96 -26.33 -1.65 18.22
C MET A 96 -25.38 -0.96 17.24
N MET A 97 -25.43 -1.31 15.95
CA MET A 97 -24.57 -0.72 14.93
C MET A 97 -24.93 0.74 14.65
N ASP A 98 -26.22 1.08 14.66
CA ASP A 98 -26.69 2.46 14.49
C ASP A 98 -26.29 3.33 15.68
N ALA A 99 -26.42 2.82 16.91
CA ALA A 99 -25.91 3.48 18.11
C ALA A 99 -24.39 3.68 18.02
N ALA A 100 -23.64 2.66 17.60
CA ALA A 100 -22.19 2.73 17.43
C ALA A 100 -21.79 3.75 16.35
N HIS A 101 -22.54 3.86 15.25
CA HIS A 101 -22.29 4.86 14.20
C HIS A 101 -22.47 6.30 14.68
N LYS A 102 -23.40 6.54 15.60
CA LYS A 102 -23.63 7.86 16.20
C LYS A 102 -22.60 8.20 17.27
N ALA A 103 -22.23 7.24 18.10
CA ALA A 103 -21.44 7.49 19.30
C ALA A 103 -19.93 7.21 19.15
N ILE A 104 -19.51 6.37 18.20
CA ILE A 104 -18.12 5.94 18.06
C ILE A 104 -17.54 6.43 16.71
N PRO A 105 -16.54 7.31 16.73
CA PRO A 105 -15.92 7.78 15.50
C PRO A 105 -15.17 6.63 14.81
N LYS A 106 -15.19 6.62 13.48
CA LYS A 106 -14.45 5.65 12.67
C LYS A 106 -13.10 6.21 12.20
N THR A 107 -12.15 5.32 11.93
CA THR A 107 -10.88 5.67 11.28
C THR A 107 -11.13 6.30 9.93
N SER A 108 -10.40 7.37 9.63
CA SER A 108 -10.39 7.95 8.28
C SER A 108 -9.82 6.94 7.27
N THR A 109 -10.50 6.79 6.14
CA THR A 109 -10.04 6.03 4.97
C THR A 109 -9.00 6.77 4.12
N ASN A 110 -8.50 7.93 4.55
CA ASN A 110 -7.57 8.77 3.78
C ASN A 110 -6.16 8.17 3.66
N ILE A 111 -6.05 6.88 3.37
CA ILE A 111 -4.78 6.22 3.12
C ILE A 111 -4.54 6.09 1.62
N TRP A 112 -5.54 6.04 0.75
CA TRP A 112 -5.31 6.08 -0.70
C TRP A 112 -6.62 6.39 -1.44
N THR A 113 -6.78 7.61 -1.91
CA THR A 113 -7.74 7.94 -2.98
C THR A 113 -6.96 8.57 -4.13
N PRO A 114 -7.40 8.44 -5.40
CA PRO A 114 -6.74 9.06 -6.55
C PRO A 114 -6.56 10.57 -6.42
N THR A 115 -7.40 11.23 -5.61
CA THR A 115 -7.45 12.69 -5.42
C THR A 115 -7.22 13.17 -3.98
N GLY A 116 -7.05 12.28 -2.99
CA GLY A 116 -6.95 12.65 -1.57
C GLY A 116 -5.59 12.31 -0.97
N ASN A 117 -4.70 13.30 -1.04
CA ASN A 117 -3.39 13.44 -0.40
C ASN A 117 -3.09 12.55 0.83
N LYS A 118 -2.67 11.32 0.57
CA LYS A 118 -1.47 10.70 1.15
C LYS A 118 -0.83 9.84 0.07
N ARG A 119 -0.26 10.50 -0.94
CA ARG A 119 0.73 9.83 -1.79
C ARG A 119 1.71 9.15 -0.83
N ILE A 120 1.91 7.84 -0.99
CA ILE A 120 3.10 7.19 -0.45
C ILE A 120 4.22 8.11 -0.91
N LYS A 121 4.88 8.80 0.04
CA LYS A 121 5.99 9.68 -0.35
C LYS A 121 7.01 8.74 -0.94
N ASN A 122 7.07 8.67 -2.27
CA ASN A 122 8.13 7.97 -2.97
C ASN A 122 9.41 8.65 -2.50
N TRP A 123 10.08 8.00 -1.56
CA TRP A 123 11.33 8.44 -0.97
C TRP A 123 12.44 8.48 -2.04
N TRP A 124 12.21 7.79 -3.16
CA TRP A 124 12.94 7.92 -4.39
C TRP A 124 12.39 9.07 -5.24
N ASN A 125 13.19 10.13 -5.38
CA ASN A 125 12.94 11.25 -6.28
C ASN A 125 14.13 11.43 -7.24
N GLU A 126 14.03 12.36 -8.20
CA GLU A 126 15.12 12.64 -9.16
C GLU A 126 16.44 12.92 -8.46
N LEU A 127 16.41 13.65 -7.33
CA LEU A 127 17.61 13.93 -6.54
C LEU A 127 18.27 12.66 -5.97
N CYS A 128 17.49 11.62 -5.64
CA CYS A 128 17.99 10.29 -5.26
C CYS A 128 18.58 9.57 -6.47
N SER A 129 17.91 9.57 -7.62
CA SER A 129 18.42 8.98 -8.88
C SER A 129 19.78 9.57 -9.25
N THR A 130 19.89 10.89 -9.34
CA THR A 130 21.15 11.58 -9.68
C THR A 130 22.26 11.28 -8.68
N ALA A 131 21.93 11.17 -7.38
CA ALA A 131 22.95 10.86 -6.37
C ALA A 131 23.45 9.40 -6.48
N VAL A 132 22.57 8.46 -6.79
CA VAL A 132 22.94 7.04 -7.00
C VAL A 132 23.73 6.87 -8.29
N GLU A 133 23.38 7.56 -9.35
CA GLU A 133 24.14 7.60 -10.60
C GLU A 133 25.56 8.13 -10.35
N ALA A 134 25.70 9.28 -9.69
CA ALA A 134 27.00 9.86 -9.36
C ALA A 134 27.87 8.92 -8.50
N LYS A 135 27.27 8.23 -7.51
CA LYS A 135 27.96 7.20 -6.72
C LYS A 135 28.43 6.04 -7.61
N THR A 136 27.60 5.61 -8.55
CA THR A 136 27.90 4.49 -9.45
C THR A 136 29.05 4.83 -10.39
N VAL A 137 29.06 6.04 -10.95
CA VAL A 137 30.18 6.55 -11.76
C VAL A 137 31.46 6.60 -10.94
N ALA A 138 31.43 7.19 -9.74
CA ALA A 138 32.60 7.27 -8.87
C ALA A 138 33.13 5.89 -8.43
N LYS A 139 32.22 4.93 -8.17
CA LYS A 139 32.58 3.54 -7.86
C LYS A 139 33.29 2.88 -9.05
N LYS A 140 32.76 3.02 -10.27
CA LYS A 140 33.38 2.48 -11.49
C LYS A 140 34.77 3.08 -11.73
N ALA A 141 34.92 4.40 -11.52
CA ALA A 141 36.21 5.08 -11.65
C ALA A 141 37.23 4.54 -10.62
N PHE A 142 36.83 4.39 -9.36
CA PHE A 142 37.68 3.80 -8.32
C PHE A 142 38.05 2.33 -8.60
N GLN A 143 37.13 1.53 -9.12
CA GLN A 143 37.40 0.12 -9.47
C GLN A 143 38.35 -0.01 -10.65
N ARG A 144 38.24 0.87 -11.66
CA ARG A 144 39.13 0.88 -12.83
C ARG A 144 40.52 1.41 -12.51
N HIS A 145 40.60 2.47 -11.72
CA HIS A 145 41.84 3.11 -11.32
C HIS A 145 41.81 3.45 -9.82
N PRO A 146 42.16 2.48 -8.96
CA PRO A 146 42.20 2.68 -7.52
C PRO A 146 43.27 3.71 -7.17
N SER A 147 42.85 4.90 -6.76
CA SER A 147 43.72 5.98 -6.31
C SER A 147 43.09 6.71 -5.13
N MET A 148 43.89 7.48 -4.41
CA MET A 148 43.37 8.26 -3.28
C MET A 148 42.30 9.27 -3.71
N SER A 149 42.45 9.89 -4.89
CA SER A 149 41.47 10.84 -5.41
C SER A 149 40.15 10.16 -5.77
N THR A 150 40.20 9.00 -6.45
CA THR A 150 38.98 8.25 -6.82
C THR A 150 38.30 7.63 -5.59
N ALA A 151 39.08 7.21 -4.58
CA ALA A 151 38.57 6.73 -3.30
C ALA A 151 37.83 7.83 -2.51
N ILE A 152 38.40 9.04 -2.47
CA ILE A 152 37.78 10.20 -1.82
C ILE A 152 36.45 10.54 -2.50
N GLU A 153 36.41 10.57 -3.83
CA GLU A 153 35.19 10.91 -4.59
C GLU A 153 34.10 9.83 -4.43
N TYR A 154 34.48 8.55 -4.42
CA TYR A 154 33.55 7.47 -4.12
C TYR A 154 32.97 7.57 -2.69
N LYS A 155 33.81 7.89 -1.70
CA LYS A 155 33.35 8.10 -0.31
C LYS A 155 32.41 9.31 -0.19
N ARG A 156 32.73 10.42 -0.86
CA ARG A 156 31.90 11.63 -0.90
C ARG A 156 30.53 11.38 -1.53
N SER A 157 30.50 10.75 -2.70
CA SER A 157 29.25 10.42 -3.39
C SER A 157 28.40 9.41 -2.60
N SER A 158 29.03 8.42 -1.96
CA SER A 158 28.36 7.50 -1.04
C SER A 158 27.74 8.20 0.17
N ALA A 159 28.42 9.18 0.76
CA ALA A 159 27.86 9.98 1.86
C ALA A 159 26.67 10.84 1.40
N LYS A 160 26.72 11.41 0.19
CA LYS A 160 25.60 12.16 -0.40
C LYS A 160 24.34 11.31 -0.57
N VAL A 161 24.48 10.05 -1.04
CA VAL A 161 23.35 9.11 -1.14
C VAL A 161 22.75 8.82 0.23
N LYS A 162 23.59 8.54 1.24
CA LYS A 162 23.13 8.29 2.62
C LYS A 162 22.37 9.50 3.19
N LYS A 163 22.88 10.72 2.98
CA LYS A 163 22.21 11.95 3.43
C LYS A 163 20.85 12.16 2.76
N LYS A 164 20.74 11.93 1.44
CA LYS A 164 19.46 12.08 0.72
C LYS A 164 18.44 11.00 1.05
N HIS A 165 18.87 9.76 1.30
CA HIS A 165 18.00 8.68 1.79
C HIS A 165 17.40 8.99 3.17
N VAL A 166 18.07 9.83 3.97
CA VAL A 166 17.57 10.29 5.29
C VAL A 166 16.73 11.57 5.16
N TYR A 167 16.86 12.34 4.07
CA TYR A 167 16.15 13.61 3.91
C TYR A 167 14.71 13.40 3.44
N ARG A 168 13.77 13.47 4.39
CA ARG A 168 12.35 13.75 4.13
C ARG A 168 12.21 15.26 3.90
N PRO A 169 11.87 15.76 2.70
CA PRO A 169 11.56 17.17 2.56
C PRO A 169 10.36 17.49 3.47
N LYS A 170 10.60 18.31 4.50
CA LYS A 170 9.51 19.04 5.15
C LYS A 170 9.15 20.14 4.16
N GLU A 171 8.14 19.90 3.33
CA GLU A 171 7.52 20.98 2.55
C GLU A 171 7.09 22.06 3.53
N ARG A 172 7.87 23.14 3.63
CA ARG A 172 7.42 24.35 4.30
C ARG A 172 6.33 24.91 3.40
N HIS A 173 5.08 24.63 3.72
CA HIS A 173 3.96 25.34 3.12
C HIS A 173 4.14 26.82 3.50
N GLY A 174 4.61 27.62 2.53
CA GLY A 174 4.56 29.07 2.64
C GLY A 174 3.10 29.45 2.81
N LYS A 175 2.75 29.96 3.98
CA LYS A 175 1.54 30.76 4.13
C LYS A 175 1.87 32.07 3.43
N ASN A 176 1.35 32.23 2.22
CA ASN A 176 1.27 33.54 1.61
C ASN A 176 0.32 34.35 2.49
N LEU A 177 0.87 35.37 3.15
CA LEU A 177 0.14 36.46 3.79
C LEU A 177 -0.33 37.43 2.71
#